data_AF-A0A7N2QXY0-F1
#
_entry.id   AF-A0A7N2QXY0-F1
#
_cell.length_a   1.000
_cell.length_b   1.000
_cell.length_c   1.000
_cell.angle_alpha   90.00
_cell.angle_beta   90.00
_cell.angle_gamma   90.00
#
_symmetry.space_group_name_H-M   'P 1'
#
loop_
_entity.id
_entity.type
_entity.pdbx_description
1 polymer ?
#
loop_
_entity_poly.entity_id
_entity_poly.type
_entity_poly.pdbx_seq_one_letter_code
_entity_poly.pdbx_strand_id
1 'polypeptide(L)'
;MASLSCSASDLAPLFSSNTANATAVANYLCTRFDTIANKLSDTTYAIDNTYLLFSAYLVFAMQLGFAMLCADLSFHIGFGLVTAGPAQLDFAGSGVVHMVGGIAGLWGAFIEGPRVGRFDQADRSVVLRGHSASLVVLGSFLLWFGWYGFNPGSFLTIAKRYGDGGSYYGQWSAIGRTAVTTTLAGCTSALTTLFSKRLLVGHWNVLDVCNGLLAGFAAITSGCSVVEPWAAIICGFVASWVLIGCNKLAEKLKYDDPLEAAQLHGGCGAWGVLFTGLFATTSYVNEVYPGQLGRPYGLFMGGGGKLLAAQIVQILVESRWVTATMGLLFYLLNKMKLLRVSRDDEVAGMDMTRHGGFAYAYHDEDDQSIKHAYMMRKIEPNIETPPANLSLPSVDV
;
A
#
# COMPACT_ATOMS: atom_id res chain seq x y z
N MET A 1 -12.36 -27.30 1.61
CA MET A 1 -12.19 -28.59 2.32
C MET A 1 -13.57 -29.19 2.51
N ALA A 2 -13.77 -30.45 2.13
CA ALA A 2 -14.99 -31.17 2.50
C ALA A 2 -15.07 -31.20 4.03
N SER A 3 -16.20 -30.79 4.61
CA SER A 3 -16.44 -30.99 6.04
C SER A 3 -16.31 -32.48 6.32
N LEU A 4 -15.29 -32.88 7.09
CA LEU A 4 -15.18 -34.25 7.59
C LEU A 4 -16.31 -34.46 8.63
N SER A 5 -17.52 -34.78 8.17
CA SER A 5 -18.63 -35.13 9.06
C SER A 5 -18.53 -36.60 9.43
N CYS A 6 -18.49 -36.90 10.73
CA CYS A 6 -18.52 -38.28 11.19
C CYS A 6 -19.91 -38.85 10.97
N SER A 7 -20.03 -39.89 10.15
CA SER A 7 -21.29 -40.61 9.96
C SER A 7 -21.27 -41.93 10.73
N ALA A 8 -22.26 -42.11 11.61
CA ALA A 8 -22.42 -43.37 12.33
C ALA A 8 -22.73 -44.55 11.40
N SER A 9 -23.35 -44.30 10.23
CA SER A 9 -23.60 -45.34 9.21
C SER A 9 -22.31 -45.87 8.59
N ASP A 10 -21.29 -45.03 8.53
CA ASP A 10 -20.02 -45.34 7.86
C ASP A 10 -19.03 -45.92 8.86
N LEU A 11 -19.15 -45.56 10.14
CA LEU A 11 -18.32 -46.04 11.23
C LEU A 11 -18.82 -47.37 11.85
N ALA A 12 -20.13 -47.59 11.89
CA ALA A 12 -20.72 -48.81 12.47
C ALA A 12 -20.22 -50.13 11.84
N PRO A 13 -20.04 -50.23 10.49
CA PRO A 13 -19.54 -51.44 9.84
C PRO A 13 -18.08 -51.80 10.16
N LEU A 14 -17.31 -50.87 10.75
CA LEU A 14 -15.90 -51.06 11.08
C LEU A 14 -15.70 -51.70 12.46
N PHE A 15 -16.76 -51.87 13.26
CA PHE A 15 -16.70 -52.57 14.54
C PHE A 15 -16.83 -54.09 14.35
N SER A 16 -16.10 -54.87 15.17
CA SER A 16 -16.15 -56.33 15.10
C SER A 16 -17.55 -56.89 15.39
N SER A 17 -17.84 -58.09 14.88
CA SER A 17 -19.10 -58.81 15.12
C SER A 17 -19.40 -59.12 16.59
N ASN A 18 -18.43 -58.99 17.50
CA ASN A 18 -18.60 -59.15 18.95
C ASN A 18 -19.11 -57.87 19.66
N THR A 19 -19.36 -56.79 18.92
CA THR A 19 -19.83 -55.52 19.49
C THR A 19 -21.35 -55.54 19.63
N ALA A 20 -21.87 -55.65 20.86
CA ALA A 20 -23.30 -55.84 21.12
C ALA A 20 -24.22 -54.75 20.54
N ASN A 21 -23.72 -53.53 20.33
CA ASN A 21 -24.44 -52.46 19.65
C ASN A 21 -23.48 -51.49 18.94
N ALA A 22 -22.94 -51.93 17.80
CA ALA A 22 -21.99 -51.16 16.98
C ALA A 22 -22.52 -49.77 16.59
N THR A 23 -23.82 -49.64 16.32
CA THR A 23 -24.46 -48.37 15.95
C THR A 23 -24.47 -47.37 17.12
N ALA A 24 -24.75 -47.82 18.34
CA ALA A 24 -24.70 -46.96 19.52
C ALA A 24 -23.27 -46.48 19.82
N VAL A 25 -22.28 -47.35 19.65
CA VAL A 25 -20.85 -47.00 19.80
C VAL A 25 -20.43 -45.99 18.72
N ALA A 26 -20.85 -46.19 17.47
CA ALA A 26 -20.59 -45.28 16.36
C ALA A 26 -21.18 -43.87 16.62
N ASN A 27 -22.45 -43.81 17.04
CA ASN A 27 -23.13 -42.55 17.39
C ASN A 27 -22.44 -41.82 18.54
N TYR A 28 -22.04 -42.55 19.59
CA TYR A 28 -21.31 -41.96 20.71
C TYR A 28 -19.99 -41.35 20.25
N LEU A 29 -19.20 -42.10 19.46
CA LEU A 29 -17.90 -41.62 18.96
C LEU A 29 -18.05 -40.42 18.03
N CYS A 30 -18.99 -40.44 17.09
CA CYS A 30 -19.26 -39.28 16.24
C CYS A 30 -19.69 -38.05 17.05
N THR A 31 -20.54 -38.22 18.07
CA THR A 31 -20.91 -37.11 18.96
C THR A 31 -19.69 -36.53 19.70
N ARG A 32 -18.73 -37.38 20.12
CA ARG A 32 -17.49 -36.91 20.76
C ARG A 32 -16.58 -36.20 19.77
N PHE A 33 -16.46 -36.72 18.54
CA PHE A 33 -15.68 -36.07 17.48
C PHE A 33 -16.26 -34.72 17.08
N ASP A 34 -17.58 -34.62 16.89
CA ASP A 34 -18.26 -33.36 16.59
C ASP A 34 -18.10 -32.36 17.73
N THR A 35 -18.20 -32.81 19.00
CA THR A 35 -17.96 -31.94 20.16
C THR A 35 -16.53 -31.39 20.18
N ILE A 36 -15.54 -32.22 19.85
CA ILE A 36 -14.13 -31.81 19.80
C ILE A 36 -13.90 -30.87 18.59
N ALA A 37 -14.45 -31.19 17.43
CA ALA A 37 -14.35 -30.39 16.22
C ALA A 37 -14.97 -29.00 16.40
N ASN A 38 -16.17 -28.92 17.00
CA ASN A 38 -16.82 -27.64 17.33
C ASN A 38 -15.98 -26.82 18.30
N LYS A 39 -15.45 -27.43 19.38
CA LYS A 39 -14.53 -26.73 20.30
C LYS A 39 -13.27 -26.21 19.61
N LEU A 40 -12.69 -26.98 18.69
CA LEU A 40 -11.51 -26.57 17.92
C LEU A 40 -11.83 -25.44 16.93
N SER A 41 -12.99 -25.51 16.26
CA SER A 41 -13.49 -24.46 15.37
C SER A 41 -13.74 -23.16 16.14
N ASP A 42 -14.47 -23.23 17.25
CA ASP A 42 -14.74 -22.09 18.12
C ASP A 42 -13.45 -21.48 18.66
N THR A 43 -12.48 -22.32 19.04
CA THR A 43 -11.16 -21.86 19.51
C THR A 43 -10.38 -21.16 18.38
N THR A 44 -10.40 -21.71 17.17
CA THR A 44 -9.72 -21.10 16.00
C THR A 44 -10.36 -19.76 15.67
N TYR A 45 -11.69 -19.71 15.61
CA TYR A 45 -12.44 -18.48 15.38
C TYR A 45 -12.21 -17.43 16.46
N ALA A 46 -12.14 -17.85 17.74
CA ALA A 46 -11.82 -16.96 18.85
C ALA A 46 -10.39 -16.41 18.76
N ILE A 47 -9.42 -17.25 18.37
CA ILE A 47 -8.02 -16.83 18.15
C ILE A 47 -7.94 -15.84 16.99
N ASP A 48 -8.57 -16.12 15.85
CA ASP A 48 -8.55 -15.26 14.66
C ASP A 48 -9.20 -13.89 14.95
N ASN A 49 -10.34 -13.87 15.66
CA ASN A 49 -10.97 -12.62 16.07
C ASN A 49 -10.16 -11.85 17.11
N THR A 50 -9.59 -12.55 18.10
CA THR A 50 -8.71 -11.92 19.09
C THR A 50 -7.48 -11.34 18.42
N TYR A 51 -6.92 -12.04 17.43
CA TYR A 51 -5.81 -11.56 16.61
C TYR A 51 -6.19 -10.31 15.80
N LEU A 52 -7.32 -10.31 15.10
CA LEU A 52 -7.77 -9.15 14.33
C LEU A 52 -8.04 -7.96 15.24
N LEU A 53 -8.73 -8.16 16.36
CA LEU A 53 -9.02 -7.10 17.33
C LEU A 53 -7.77 -6.58 18.01
N PHE A 54 -6.83 -7.46 18.39
CA PHE A 54 -5.57 -7.07 19.01
C PHE A 54 -4.65 -6.36 18.02
N SER A 55 -4.56 -6.84 16.78
CA SER A 55 -3.77 -6.20 15.72
C SER A 55 -4.35 -4.85 15.36
N ALA A 56 -5.68 -4.74 15.20
CA ALA A 56 -6.36 -3.46 15.00
C ALA A 56 -6.12 -2.52 16.19
N TYR A 57 -6.28 -3.02 17.43
CA TYR A 57 -6.01 -2.24 18.63
C TYR A 57 -4.55 -1.76 18.69
N LEU A 58 -3.56 -2.59 18.37
CA LEU A 58 -2.15 -2.21 18.37
C LEU A 58 -1.82 -1.21 17.28
N VAL A 59 -2.42 -1.33 16.09
CA VAL A 59 -2.29 -0.34 15.02
C VAL A 59 -2.85 1.00 15.50
N PHE A 60 -4.09 1.02 15.99
CA PHE A 60 -4.73 2.23 16.52
C PHE A 60 -3.99 2.82 17.73
N ALA A 61 -3.55 1.99 18.68
CA ALA A 61 -2.79 2.39 19.85
C ALA A 61 -1.38 2.88 19.48
N MET A 62 -0.79 2.39 18.39
CA MET A 62 0.46 2.91 17.85
C MET A 62 0.26 4.30 17.25
N GLN A 63 -0.78 4.52 16.43
CA GLN A 63 -1.06 5.84 15.88
C GLN A 63 -1.41 6.84 16.99
N LEU A 64 -2.22 6.44 17.98
CA LEU A 64 -2.55 7.27 19.14
C LEU A 64 -1.34 7.51 20.04
N GLY A 65 -0.57 6.47 20.34
CA GLY A 65 0.64 6.54 21.16
C GLY A 65 1.71 7.42 20.53
N PHE A 66 1.86 7.38 19.20
CA PHE A 66 2.80 8.24 18.49
C PHE A 66 2.26 9.66 18.29
N ALA A 67 0.95 9.85 18.04
CA ALA A 67 0.34 11.18 18.06
C ALA A 67 0.51 11.85 19.43
N MET A 68 0.37 11.09 20.53
CA MET A 68 0.68 11.54 21.88
C MET A 68 2.19 11.78 22.07
N LEU A 69 3.08 10.92 21.58
CA LEU A 69 4.52 11.19 21.64
C LEU A 69 4.94 12.41 20.82
N CYS A 70 4.34 12.72 19.66
CA CYS A 70 4.60 13.97 18.94
C CYS A 70 4.05 15.19 19.69
N ALA A 71 2.90 15.04 20.35
CA ALA A 71 2.34 16.08 21.21
C ALA A 71 3.17 16.29 22.50
N ASP A 72 3.73 15.24 23.10
CA ASP A 72 4.45 15.25 24.39
C ASP A 72 5.98 15.28 24.27
N LEU A 73 6.59 14.87 23.15
CA LEU A 73 7.98 15.15 22.76
C LEU A 73 8.20 16.66 22.60
N SER A 74 7.10 17.39 22.33
CA SER A 74 7.06 18.85 22.42
C SER A 74 7.17 19.36 23.87
N PHE A 75 7.06 18.50 24.88
CA PHE A 75 7.04 18.89 26.29
C PHE A 75 8.12 18.21 27.17
N HIS A 76 8.36 16.89 27.14
CA HIS A 76 9.16 16.22 28.19
C HIS A 76 9.81 14.88 27.78
N ILE A 77 10.82 14.84 26.89
CA ILE A 77 11.85 13.78 27.01
C ILE A 77 13.26 14.37 27.09
N GLY A 78 13.87 14.20 28.26
CA GLY A 78 15.22 14.60 28.63
C GLY A 78 16.34 13.78 27.98
N PHE A 79 16.26 13.53 26.67
CA PHE A 79 17.45 13.24 25.87
C PHE A 79 17.94 14.59 25.33
N GLY A 80 18.96 15.16 25.98
CA GLY A 80 19.53 16.49 25.71
C GLY A 80 20.17 16.71 24.34
N LEU A 81 19.64 16.11 23.27
CA LEU A 81 20.03 16.36 21.88
C LEU A 81 19.13 17.41 21.19
N VAL A 82 17.94 17.71 21.74
CA VAL A 82 17.03 18.76 21.24
C VAL A 82 16.63 19.68 22.40
N THR A 83 17.50 20.63 22.73
CA THR A 83 17.29 21.60 23.83
C THR A 83 16.40 22.79 23.45
N ALA A 84 15.46 22.67 22.49
CA ALA A 84 14.57 23.79 22.14
C ALA A 84 13.27 23.37 21.42
N GLY A 85 12.23 22.94 22.17
CA GLY A 85 10.83 22.89 21.71
C GLY A 85 10.54 22.15 20.38
N PRO A 86 9.28 22.18 19.87
CA PRO A 86 8.92 21.44 18.65
C PRO A 86 9.46 22.16 17.41
N ALA A 87 10.70 21.86 17.03
CA ALA A 87 11.29 22.35 15.79
C ALA A 87 10.80 21.58 14.54
N GLN A 88 10.26 20.37 14.70
CA GLN A 88 9.78 19.56 13.56
C GLN A 88 8.47 20.12 13.00
N LEU A 89 8.27 19.95 11.69
CA LEU A 89 7.02 20.25 10.99
C LEU A 89 6.49 19.02 10.24
N ASP A 90 5.36 18.49 10.69
CA ASP A 90 4.65 17.40 10.04
C ASP A 90 3.15 17.66 10.14
N PHE A 91 2.64 18.43 9.18
CA PHE A 91 1.33 19.05 9.29
C PHE A 91 0.19 18.03 9.30
N ALA A 92 0.14 17.16 8.30
CA ALA A 92 -0.91 16.13 8.18
C ALA A 92 -0.36 14.70 8.32
N GLY A 93 0.95 14.49 8.49
CA GLY A 93 1.53 13.17 8.73
C GLY A 93 2.28 12.46 7.59
N SER A 94 3.27 13.09 6.93
CA SER A 94 4.22 12.30 6.12
C SER A 94 5.06 11.37 6.98
N GLY A 95 5.42 11.79 8.19
CA GLY A 95 6.05 10.94 9.19
C GLY A 95 5.00 10.07 9.88
N VAL A 96 4.11 10.72 10.64
CA VAL A 96 3.25 10.04 11.63
C VAL A 96 2.27 9.03 11.02
N VAL A 97 1.88 9.20 9.75
CA VAL A 97 0.97 8.27 9.05
C VAL A 97 1.73 7.49 7.99
N HIS A 98 2.37 8.17 7.04
CA HIS A 98 2.97 7.48 5.89
C HIS A 98 4.26 6.74 6.26
N MET A 99 5.23 7.37 6.91
CA MET A 99 6.44 6.64 7.33
C MET A 99 6.11 5.56 8.34
N VAL A 100 5.29 5.86 9.34
CA VAL A 100 4.90 4.87 10.36
C VAL A 100 4.22 3.66 9.73
N GLY A 101 3.21 3.88 8.87
CA GLY A 101 2.53 2.79 8.16
C GLY A 101 3.46 2.03 7.20
N GLY A 102 4.31 2.75 6.48
CA GLY A 102 5.26 2.16 5.53
C GLY A 102 6.35 1.30 6.20
N ILE A 103 6.88 1.73 7.34
CA ILE A 103 7.88 0.97 8.11
C ILE A 103 7.23 -0.22 8.81
N ALA A 104 5.98 -0.10 9.27
CA ALA A 104 5.22 -1.23 9.77
C ALA A 104 5.01 -2.28 8.66
N GLY A 105 4.57 -1.84 7.48
CA GLY A 105 4.42 -2.70 6.29
C GLY A 105 5.75 -3.36 5.88
N LEU A 106 6.86 -2.61 5.95
CA LEU A 106 8.21 -3.14 5.70
C LEU A 106 8.51 -4.33 6.62
N TRP A 107 8.31 -4.19 7.93
CA TRP A 107 8.58 -5.27 8.86
C TRP A 107 7.65 -6.46 8.67
N GLY A 108 6.37 -6.21 8.36
CA GLY A 108 5.40 -7.26 8.02
C GLY A 108 5.87 -8.09 6.83
N ALA A 109 6.08 -7.46 5.68
CA ALA A 109 6.50 -8.13 4.45
C ALA A 109 7.92 -8.72 4.55
N PHE A 110 8.85 -8.08 5.26
CA PHE A 110 10.22 -8.58 5.42
C PHE A 110 10.26 -9.84 6.29
N ILE A 111 9.49 -9.89 7.39
CA ILE A 111 9.47 -11.03 8.30
C ILE A 111 8.62 -12.17 7.75
N GLU A 112 7.50 -11.87 7.08
CA GLU A 112 6.64 -12.87 6.42
C GLU A 112 7.35 -13.52 5.21
N GLY A 113 8.19 -12.73 4.54
CA GLY A 113 8.96 -13.16 3.38
C GLY A 113 8.14 -13.15 2.09
N PRO A 114 8.80 -13.41 0.93
CA PRO A 114 8.17 -13.24 -0.37
C PRO A 114 7.08 -14.25 -0.67
N ARG A 115 6.05 -13.83 -1.41
CA ARG A 115 4.97 -14.71 -1.88
C ARG A 115 5.49 -15.78 -2.83
N VAL A 116 4.82 -16.92 -2.86
CA VAL A 116 5.14 -18.02 -3.76
C VAL A 116 5.08 -17.52 -5.20
N GLY A 117 6.15 -17.76 -5.96
CA GLY A 117 6.26 -17.36 -7.36
C GLY A 117 6.64 -15.89 -7.59
N ARG A 118 6.85 -15.08 -6.54
CA ARG A 118 7.33 -13.70 -6.67
C ARG A 118 8.74 -13.63 -7.27
N PHE A 119 9.59 -14.58 -6.91
CA PHE A 119 10.95 -14.75 -7.43
C PHE A 119 11.08 -16.15 -8.04
N ASP A 120 11.60 -16.24 -9.26
CA ASP A 120 11.78 -17.53 -9.95
C ASP A 120 13.04 -18.28 -9.48
N GLN A 121 13.28 -19.48 -10.02
CA GLN A 121 14.47 -20.28 -9.66
C GLN A 121 15.80 -19.63 -10.06
N ALA A 122 15.79 -18.66 -10.97
CA ALA A 122 16.93 -17.86 -11.36
C ALA A 122 17.02 -16.55 -10.56
N ASP A 123 16.26 -16.44 -9.45
CA ASP A 123 16.17 -15.28 -8.58
C ASP A 123 15.68 -14.00 -9.27
N ARG A 124 14.96 -14.14 -10.40
CA ARG A 124 14.41 -12.99 -11.12
C ARG A 124 13.05 -12.61 -10.54
N SER A 125 12.83 -11.31 -10.46
CA SER A 125 11.55 -10.71 -10.11
C SER A 125 10.48 -11.10 -11.12
N VAL A 126 9.43 -11.78 -10.67
CA VAL A 126 8.23 -12.10 -11.44
C VAL A 126 7.07 -11.23 -10.96
N VAL A 127 6.38 -10.58 -11.91
CA VAL A 127 5.24 -9.72 -11.60
C VAL A 127 4.00 -10.58 -11.33
N LEU A 128 3.51 -10.53 -10.09
CA LEU A 128 2.21 -11.07 -9.73
C LEU A 128 1.15 -10.01 -10.02
N ARG A 129 0.34 -10.23 -11.07
CA ARG A 129 -0.64 -9.25 -11.54
C ARG A 129 -1.76 -9.07 -10.51
N GLY A 130 -2.17 -7.82 -10.32
CA GLY A 130 -3.35 -7.49 -9.52
C GLY A 130 -4.64 -7.98 -10.18
N HIS A 131 -5.67 -8.20 -9.38
CA HIS A 131 -6.95 -8.78 -9.82
C HIS A 131 -7.77 -7.84 -10.72
N SER A 132 -7.73 -6.52 -10.49
CA SER A 132 -8.52 -5.54 -11.25
C SER A 132 -7.88 -4.15 -11.28
N ALA A 133 -7.52 -3.67 -12.47
CA ALA A 133 -7.01 -2.31 -12.64
C ALA A 133 -8.10 -1.25 -12.40
N SER A 134 -9.36 -1.55 -12.77
CA SER A 134 -10.49 -0.63 -12.56
C SER A 134 -10.73 -0.36 -11.08
N LEU A 135 -10.61 -1.38 -10.22
CA LEU A 135 -10.75 -1.20 -8.78
C LEU A 135 -9.59 -0.39 -8.18
N VAL A 136 -8.36 -0.56 -8.68
CA VAL A 136 -7.21 0.28 -8.26
C VAL A 136 -7.43 1.75 -8.66
N VAL A 137 -7.93 2.00 -9.86
CA VAL A 137 -8.25 3.36 -10.33
C VAL A 137 -9.36 3.97 -9.48
N LEU A 138 -10.45 3.23 -9.22
CA LEU A 138 -11.53 3.69 -8.35
C LEU A 138 -11.02 4.00 -6.94
N GLY A 139 -10.22 3.10 -6.35
CA GLY A 139 -9.58 3.33 -5.05
C GLY A 139 -8.68 4.57 -5.05
N SER A 140 -7.93 4.81 -6.11
CA SER A 140 -7.08 6.00 -6.26
C SER A 140 -7.89 7.29 -6.31
N PHE A 141 -9.05 7.29 -6.99
CA PHE A 141 -9.96 8.44 -6.99
C PHE A 141 -10.58 8.70 -5.62
N LEU A 142 -11.00 7.64 -4.91
CA LEU A 142 -11.53 7.76 -3.55
C LEU A 142 -10.46 8.28 -2.58
N LEU A 143 -9.22 7.81 -2.71
CA LEU A 143 -8.09 8.28 -1.90
C LEU A 143 -7.74 9.74 -2.22
N TRP A 144 -7.75 10.15 -3.49
CA TRP A 144 -7.57 11.56 -3.86
C TRP A 144 -8.65 12.43 -3.21
N PHE A 145 -9.92 12.08 -3.41
CA PHE A 145 -11.03 12.82 -2.79
C PHE A 145 -10.87 12.89 -1.26
N GLY A 146 -10.57 11.75 -0.62
CA GLY A 146 -10.31 11.66 0.81
C GLY A 146 -9.12 12.50 1.26
N TRP A 147 -8.10 12.70 0.41
CA TRP A 147 -6.93 13.52 0.73
C TRP A 147 -7.24 15.00 0.92
N TYR A 148 -8.33 15.52 0.34
CA TYR A 148 -8.83 16.87 0.67
C TYR A 148 -9.43 16.94 2.08
N GLY A 149 -9.98 15.84 2.58
CA GLY A 149 -10.34 15.70 3.99
C GLY A 149 -9.12 15.52 4.90
N PHE A 150 -8.08 14.87 4.41
CA PHE A 150 -6.86 14.56 5.17
C PHE A 150 -5.95 15.79 5.34
N ASN A 151 -5.45 16.37 4.24
CA ASN A 151 -4.50 17.48 4.27
C ASN A 151 -5.21 18.79 4.69
N PRO A 152 -6.12 19.39 3.90
CA PRO A 152 -6.86 20.58 4.33
C PRO A 152 -7.63 20.44 5.64
N GLY A 153 -8.19 19.25 5.94
CA GLY A 153 -8.93 19.02 7.18
C GLY A 153 -8.07 19.03 8.45
N SER A 154 -6.75 18.92 8.33
CA SER A 154 -5.82 18.99 9.46
C SER A 154 -5.78 20.37 10.16
N PHE A 155 -6.39 21.40 9.58
CA PHE A 155 -6.56 22.71 10.23
C PHE A 155 -7.62 22.72 11.36
N LEU A 156 -8.49 21.70 11.45
CA LEU A 156 -9.59 21.53 12.44
C LEU A 156 -10.66 22.63 12.49
N THR A 157 -10.36 23.83 12.00
CA THR A 157 -11.21 25.02 11.96
C THR A 157 -11.02 25.72 10.61
N ILE A 158 -12.03 26.44 10.12
CA ILE A 158 -11.96 27.11 8.80
C ILE A 158 -11.93 28.63 8.98
N ALA A 159 -12.89 29.17 9.73
CA ALA A 159 -13.08 30.61 9.89
C ALA A 159 -12.28 31.17 11.07
N LYS A 160 -10.96 31.27 10.92
CA LYS A 160 -10.06 31.96 11.87
C LYS A 160 -9.28 33.03 11.14
N ARG A 161 -9.26 34.26 11.66
CA ARG A 161 -8.50 35.38 11.09
C ARG A 161 -7.04 35.33 11.54
N TYR A 162 -6.12 35.70 10.66
CA TYR A 162 -4.72 35.89 11.03
C TYR A 162 -4.51 37.33 11.54
N GLY A 163 -4.42 37.49 12.86
CA GLY A 163 -4.24 38.81 13.49
C GLY A 163 -5.37 39.81 13.19
N ASP A 164 -5.09 41.10 13.37
CA ASP A 164 -6.07 42.18 13.26
C ASP A 164 -6.26 42.72 11.81
N GLY A 165 -5.44 42.27 10.85
CA GLY A 165 -5.34 42.84 9.49
C GLY A 165 -6.15 42.11 8.41
N GLY A 166 -7.09 42.82 7.75
CA GLY A 166 -7.84 42.41 6.53
C GLY A 166 -8.92 41.31 6.67
N SER A 167 -9.99 41.39 5.88
CA SER A 167 -11.04 40.35 5.77
C SER A 167 -10.68 39.20 4.82
N TYR A 168 -9.60 39.36 4.06
CA TYR A 168 -9.21 38.45 2.97
C TYR A 168 -8.17 37.40 3.39
N TYR A 169 -7.47 37.62 4.52
CA TYR A 169 -6.38 36.75 4.99
C TYR A 169 -6.76 36.09 6.31
N GLY A 170 -6.74 34.76 6.33
CA GLY A 170 -7.15 33.93 7.46
C GLY A 170 -6.90 32.46 7.16
N GLN A 171 -7.25 31.58 8.08
CA GLN A 171 -6.96 30.16 7.99
C GLN A 171 -7.51 29.51 6.72
N TRP A 172 -8.60 30.03 6.15
CA TRP A 172 -9.10 29.66 4.83
C TRP A 172 -8.08 29.80 3.69
N SER A 173 -7.16 30.78 3.75
CA SER A 173 -6.11 30.93 2.74
C SER A 173 -5.07 29.81 2.84
N ALA A 174 -4.72 29.39 4.06
CA ALA A 174 -3.81 28.26 4.27
C ALA A 174 -4.46 26.91 3.94
N ILE A 175 -5.76 26.75 4.21
CA ILE A 175 -6.56 25.59 3.77
C ILE A 175 -6.59 25.52 2.24
N GLY A 176 -6.88 26.63 1.57
CA GLY A 176 -6.87 26.72 0.10
C GLY A 176 -5.49 26.40 -0.49
N ARG A 177 -4.42 26.97 0.09
CA ARG A 177 -3.04 26.65 -0.26
C ARG A 177 -2.76 25.16 -0.11
N THR A 178 -3.19 24.55 1.00
CA THR A 178 -3.02 23.12 1.28
C THR A 178 -3.72 22.23 0.27
N ALA A 179 -4.92 22.60 -0.17
CA ALA A 179 -5.62 21.88 -1.22
C ALA A 179 -4.87 21.97 -2.56
N VAL A 180 -4.34 23.16 -2.90
CA VAL A 180 -3.58 23.39 -4.14
C VAL A 180 -2.26 22.63 -4.13
N THR A 181 -1.45 22.73 -3.06
CA THR A 181 -0.17 22.03 -2.95
C THR A 181 -0.37 20.52 -2.99
N THR A 182 -1.40 19.99 -2.33
CA THR A 182 -1.76 18.56 -2.38
C THR A 182 -2.02 18.09 -3.81
N THR A 183 -2.86 18.83 -4.53
CA THR A 183 -3.20 18.51 -5.93
C THR A 183 -1.97 18.57 -6.84
N LEU A 184 -1.18 19.64 -6.72
CA LEU A 184 0.02 19.83 -7.55
C LEU A 184 1.04 18.71 -7.34
N ALA A 185 1.34 18.37 -6.10
CA ALA A 185 2.31 17.30 -5.81
C ALA A 185 1.85 15.93 -6.31
N GLY A 186 0.59 15.56 -6.08
CA GLY A 186 0.03 14.32 -6.61
C GLY A 186 0.09 14.27 -8.13
N CYS A 187 -0.43 15.29 -8.82
CA CYS A 187 -0.43 15.36 -10.28
C CYS A 187 0.98 15.32 -10.87
N THR A 188 1.92 16.08 -10.30
CA THR A 188 3.31 16.06 -10.79
C THR A 188 3.96 14.71 -10.56
N SER A 189 3.72 14.05 -9.43
CA SER A 189 4.23 12.69 -9.19
C SER A 189 3.62 11.66 -10.13
N ALA A 190 2.32 11.76 -10.43
CA ALA A 190 1.63 10.92 -11.40
C ALA A 190 2.21 11.07 -12.80
N LEU A 191 2.37 12.32 -13.28
CA LEU A 191 2.96 12.61 -14.59
C LEU A 191 4.43 12.18 -14.67
N THR A 192 5.21 12.45 -13.62
CA THR A 192 6.61 12.01 -13.56
C THR A 192 6.70 10.50 -13.62
N THR A 193 5.84 9.78 -12.90
CA THR A 193 5.81 8.32 -12.93
C THR A 193 5.39 7.79 -14.29
N LEU A 194 4.33 8.38 -14.89
CA LEU A 194 3.83 8.06 -16.22
C LEU A 194 4.96 8.11 -17.27
N PHE A 195 5.65 9.25 -17.36
CA PHE A 195 6.71 9.45 -18.36
C PHE A 195 7.97 8.66 -18.03
N SER A 196 8.43 8.65 -16.76
CA SER A 196 9.65 7.93 -16.36
C SER A 196 9.49 6.42 -16.54
N LYS A 197 8.36 5.82 -16.13
CA LYS A 197 8.11 4.39 -16.34
C LYS A 197 7.96 4.04 -17.82
N ARG A 198 7.34 4.91 -18.62
CA ARG A 198 7.30 4.74 -20.07
C ARG A 198 8.70 4.67 -20.68
N LEU A 199 9.62 5.55 -20.24
CA LEU A 199 11.00 5.55 -20.73
C LEU A 199 11.80 4.34 -20.23
N LEU A 200 11.55 3.88 -19.01
CA LEU A 200 12.28 2.76 -18.40
C LEU A 200 11.80 1.37 -18.86
N VAL A 201 10.50 1.21 -19.11
CA VAL A 201 9.86 -0.09 -19.36
C VAL A 201 9.29 -0.21 -20.79
N GLY A 202 9.11 0.91 -21.50
CA GLY A 202 8.68 0.93 -22.90
C GLY A 202 7.16 0.84 -23.13
N HIS A 203 6.35 0.68 -22.07
CA HIS A 203 4.89 0.68 -22.14
C HIS A 203 4.26 1.59 -21.07
N TRP A 204 3.01 1.99 -21.29
CA TRP A 204 2.23 2.74 -20.30
C TRP A 204 1.52 1.78 -19.35
N ASN A 205 1.51 2.07 -18.06
CA ASN A 205 0.87 1.25 -17.05
C ASN A 205 0.09 2.13 -16.07
N VAL A 206 -1.22 1.95 -16.01
CA VAL A 206 -2.10 2.75 -15.15
C VAL A 206 -1.82 2.51 -13.66
N LEU A 207 -1.42 1.30 -13.26
CA LEU A 207 -1.15 0.97 -11.86
C LEU A 207 0.06 1.74 -11.33
N ASP A 208 1.11 1.85 -12.15
CA ASP A 208 2.29 2.64 -11.82
C ASP A 208 1.91 4.12 -11.63
N VAL A 209 1.02 4.65 -12.47
CA VAL A 209 0.55 6.05 -12.37
C VAL A 209 -0.28 6.27 -11.11
N CYS A 210 -1.16 5.33 -10.76
CA CYS A 210 -1.93 5.34 -9.52
C CYS A 210 -1.01 5.37 -8.29
N ASN A 211 -0.01 4.47 -8.22
CA ASN A 211 0.97 4.50 -7.13
C ASN A 211 1.81 5.78 -7.13
N GLY A 212 2.21 6.26 -8.31
CA GLY A 212 2.89 7.54 -8.47
C GLY A 212 2.08 8.73 -7.94
N LEU A 213 0.79 8.80 -8.24
CA LEU A 213 -0.13 9.81 -7.72
C LEU A 213 -0.14 9.79 -6.18
N LEU A 214 -0.35 8.62 -5.59
CA LEU A 214 -0.40 8.43 -4.15
C LEU A 214 0.94 8.73 -3.46
N ALA A 215 2.08 8.45 -4.12
CA ALA A 215 3.41 8.84 -3.64
C ALA A 215 3.57 10.36 -3.50
N GLY A 216 3.06 11.13 -4.47
CA GLY A 216 3.07 12.59 -4.42
C GLY A 216 2.19 13.13 -3.29
N PHE A 217 1.03 12.52 -3.09
CA PHE A 217 0.17 12.87 -1.96
C PHE A 217 0.81 12.53 -0.61
N ALA A 218 1.43 11.36 -0.46
CA ALA A 218 2.11 10.98 0.77
C ALA A 218 3.30 11.89 1.11
N ALA A 219 4.06 12.32 0.09
CA ALA A 219 5.21 13.19 0.28
C ALA A 219 4.81 14.63 0.67
N ILE A 220 3.77 15.20 0.08
CA ILE A 220 3.40 16.60 0.38
C ILE A 220 2.73 16.76 1.75
N THR A 221 2.19 15.69 2.33
CA THR A 221 1.43 15.69 3.59
C THR A 221 2.11 16.44 4.75
N SER A 222 3.43 16.33 4.94
CA SER A 222 4.17 17.04 6.01
C SER A 222 4.22 18.56 5.78
N GLY A 223 4.38 18.98 4.53
CA GLY A 223 4.67 20.37 4.17
C GLY A 223 3.51 21.12 3.52
N CYS A 224 2.38 20.46 3.26
CA CYS A 224 1.31 20.96 2.38
C CYS A 224 0.75 22.33 2.79
N SER A 225 0.78 22.69 4.07
CA SER A 225 0.33 23.98 4.59
C SER A 225 1.40 25.07 4.63
N VAL A 226 2.68 24.70 4.61
CA VAL A 226 3.83 25.59 4.87
C VAL A 226 4.76 25.80 3.68
N VAL A 227 4.52 25.16 2.53
CA VAL A 227 5.33 25.34 1.31
C VAL A 227 4.60 26.15 0.24
N GLU A 228 5.38 26.72 -0.67
CA GLU A 228 4.83 27.38 -1.87
C GLU A 228 4.23 26.38 -2.87
N PRO A 229 3.20 26.77 -3.65
CA PRO A 229 2.65 25.92 -4.70
C PRO A 229 3.67 25.43 -5.74
N TRP A 230 4.65 26.26 -6.12
CA TRP A 230 5.71 25.83 -7.04
C TRP A 230 6.62 24.77 -6.43
N ALA A 231 6.86 24.81 -5.12
CA ALA A 231 7.69 23.83 -4.43
C ALA A 231 6.96 22.47 -4.36
N ALA A 232 5.63 22.46 -4.27
CA ALA A 232 4.83 21.23 -4.30
C ALA A 232 5.03 20.42 -5.60
N ILE A 233 5.22 21.10 -6.75
CA ILE A 233 5.56 20.45 -8.02
C ILE A 233 6.89 19.68 -7.89
N ILE A 234 7.91 20.31 -7.28
CA ILE A 234 9.21 19.67 -7.02
C ILE A 234 9.05 18.48 -6.08
N CYS A 235 8.25 18.63 -5.02
CA CYS A 235 7.95 17.53 -4.09
C CYS A 235 7.44 16.31 -4.82
N GLY A 236 6.41 16.48 -5.66
CA GLY A 236 5.82 15.41 -6.46
C GLY A 236 6.79 14.80 -7.45
N PHE A 237 7.55 15.63 -8.18
CA PHE A 237 8.56 15.16 -9.13
C PHE A 237 9.60 14.24 -8.44
N VAL A 238 10.15 14.67 -7.31
CA VAL A 238 11.15 13.87 -6.57
C VAL A 238 10.51 12.65 -5.90
N ALA A 239 9.27 12.75 -5.40
CA ALA A 239 8.55 11.62 -4.80
C ALA A 239 8.43 10.43 -5.78
N SER A 240 8.17 10.69 -7.06
CA SER A 240 8.14 9.66 -8.11
C SER A 240 9.50 8.95 -8.25
N TRP A 241 10.61 9.68 -8.22
CA TRP A 241 11.95 9.09 -8.28
C TRP A 241 12.29 8.29 -7.03
N VAL A 242 11.86 8.75 -5.85
CA VAL A 242 11.99 8.01 -4.60
C VAL A 242 11.23 6.69 -4.69
N LEU A 243 9.96 6.70 -5.14
CA LEU A 243 9.17 5.49 -5.35
C LEU A 243 9.89 4.52 -6.31
N ILE A 244 10.30 4.99 -7.48
CA ILE A 244 10.99 4.15 -8.49
C ILE A 244 12.30 3.58 -7.92
N GLY A 245 13.07 4.39 -7.19
CA GLY A 245 14.31 3.98 -6.55
C GLY A 245 14.09 2.91 -5.47
N CYS A 246 13.10 3.12 -4.61
CA CYS A 246 12.71 2.16 -3.58
C CYS A 246 12.17 0.86 -4.17
N ASN A 247 11.41 0.91 -5.28
CA ASN A 247 10.94 -0.31 -5.97
C ASN A 247 12.12 -1.11 -6.53
N LYS A 248 13.10 -0.45 -7.16
CA LYS A 248 14.34 -1.10 -7.62
C LYS A 248 15.16 -1.70 -6.47
N LEU A 249 15.20 -1.00 -5.33
CA LEU A 249 15.88 -1.50 -4.13
C LEU A 249 15.17 -2.74 -3.58
N ALA A 250 13.84 -2.73 -3.54
CA ALA A 250 13.03 -3.88 -3.12
C ALA A 250 13.30 -5.11 -3.99
N GLU A 251 13.32 -4.94 -5.32
CA GLU A 251 13.66 -6.02 -6.26
C GLU A 251 15.07 -6.57 -5.99
N LYS A 252 16.05 -5.70 -5.77
CA LYS A 252 17.44 -6.09 -5.50
C LYS A 252 17.60 -6.82 -4.16
N LEU A 253 16.86 -6.40 -3.14
CA LEU A 253 16.88 -7.00 -1.81
C LEU A 253 15.98 -8.23 -1.68
N LYS A 254 15.31 -8.65 -2.77
CA LYS A 254 14.30 -9.72 -2.78
C LYS A 254 13.18 -9.49 -1.74
N TYR A 255 12.84 -8.23 -1.55
CA TYR A 255 11.76 -7.78 -0.70
C TYR A 255 10.46 -7.73 -1.52
N ASP A 256 9.43 -8.40 -1.02
CA ASP A 256 8.12 -8.49 -1.69
C ASP A 256 7.07 -7.73 -0.91
N ASP A 257 6.89 -6.46 -1.27
CA ASP A 257 5.75 -5.66 -0.85
C ASP A 257 4.69 -5.69 -1.96
N PRO A 258 3.55 -6.38 -1.76
CA PRO A 258 2.52 -6.51 -2.78
C PRO A 258 1.94 -5.19 -3.28
N LEU A 259 1.89 -4.19 -2.39
CA LEU A 259 1.24 -2.91 -2.63
C LEU A 259 2.24 -1.78 -2.79
N GLU A 260 3.54 -2.08 -2.72
CA GLU A 260 4.62 -1.10 -2.65
C GLU A 260 4.44 -0.14 -1.45
N ALA A 261 3.82 -0.60 -0.36
CA ALA A 261 3.44 0.23 0.77
C ALA A 261 4.66 0.84 1.49
N ALA A 262 5.73 0.07 1.68
CA ALA A 262 6.98 0.55 2.28
C ALA A 262 7.70 1.56 1.36
N GLN A 263 7.70 1.32 0.05
CA GLN A 263 8.35 2.17 -0.94
C GLN A 263 7.60 3.50 -1.08
N LEU A 264 6.27 3.43 -1.16
CA LEU A 264 5.39 4.58 -1.32
C LEU A 264 5.25 5.34 0.00
N HIS A 265 4.70 4.73 1.04
CA HIS A 265 4.43 5.44 2.28
C HIS A 265 5.70 5.65 3.11
N GLY A 266 6.56 4.64 3.21
CA GLY A 266 7.83 4.74 3.94
C GLY A 266 8.82 5.65 3.22
N GLY A 267 9.16 5.33 1.97
CA GLY A 267 10.12 6.07 1.16
C GLY A 267 9.66 7.50 0.85
N CYS A 268 8.49 7.66 0.22
CA CYS A 268 8.00 9.00 -0.14
C CYS A 268 7.54 9.80 1.08
N GLY A 269 7.10 9.16 2.17
CA GLY A 269 6.85 9.82 3.45
C GLY A 269 8.13 10.42 4.05
N ALA A 270 9.23 9.66 4.06
CA ALA A 270 10.53 10.16 4.51
C ALA A 270 11.04 11.31 3.65
N TRP A 271 10.87 11.22 2.33
CA TRP A 271 11.12 12.34 1.43
C TRP A 271 10.26 13.55 1.78
N GLY A 272 8.97 13.36 2.08
CA GLY A 272 8.06 14.44 2.48
C GLY A 272 8.53 15.20 3.73
N VAL A 273 8.93 14.47 4.76
CA VAL A 273 9.47 15.05 6.00
C VAL A 273 10.76 15.84 5.72
N LEU A 274 11.69 15.30 4.93
CA LEU A 274 12.89 16.02 4.49
C LEU A 274 12.56 17.26 3.66
N PHE A 275 11.63 17.12 2.70
CA PHE A 275 11.22 18.17 1.78
C PHE A 275 10.67 19.39 2.54
N THR A 276 9.85 19.18 3.57
CA THR A 276 9.38 20.26 4.44
C THR A 276 10.56 20.98 5.11
N GLY A 277 11.57 20.24 5.56
CA GLY A 277 12.79 20.82 6.13
C GLY A 277 13.63 21.64 5.17
N LEU A 278 13.44 21.44 3.86
CA LEU A 278 14.12 22.17 2.80
C LEU A 278 13.33 23.40 2.34
N PHE A 279 12.00 23.28 2.20
CA PHE A 279 11.16 24.25 1.46
C PHE A 279 10.08 24.95 2.29
N ALA A 280 9.96 24.71 3.60
CA ALA A 280 8.98 25.43 4.42
C ALA A 280 9.23 26.95 4.40
N THR A 281 8.23 27.73 3.98
CA THR A 281 8.29 29.19 3.88
C THR A 281 8.03 29.84 5.24
N THR A 282 8.87 30.79 5.64
CA THR A 282 8.78 31.48 6.95
C THR A 282 7.40 32.08 7.22
N SER A 283 6.81 32.79 6.26
CA SER A 283 5.48 33.42 6.42
C SER A 283 4.41 32.36 6.72
N TYR A 284 4.40 31.27 5.97
CA TYR A 284 3.43 30.20 6.14
C TYR A 284 3.65 29.39 7.41
N VAL A 285 4.91 29.18 7.82
CA VAL A 285 5.21 28.57 9.13
C VAL A 285 4.63 29.43 10.26
N ASN A 286 4.80 30.76 10.20
CA ASN A 286 4.28 31.68 11.20
C ASN A 286 2.73 31.77 11.18
N GLU A 287 2.10 31.63 10.01
CA GLU A 287 0.64 31.56 9.86
C GLU A 287 0.05 30.29 10.50
N VAL A 288 0.63 29.13 10.17
CA VAL A 288 0.11 27.82 10.57
C VAL A 288 0.41 27.54 12.03
N TYR A 289 1.55 28.03 12.53
CA TYR A 289 2.03 27.77 13.89
C TYR A 289 2.35 29.06 14.64
N PRO A 290 1.33 29.85 15.01
CA PRO A 290 1.51 31.12 15.70
C PRO A 290 2.00 30.91 17.14
N GLY A 291 2.68 31.92 17.69
CA GLY A 291 3.03 31.97 19.12
C GLY A 291 4.48 31.63 19.48
N GLN A 292 5.32 31.27 18.49
CA GLN A 292 6.77 31.10 18.70
C GLN A 292 7.56 32.01 17.76
N LEU A 293 8.17 33.06 18.32
CA LEU A 293 9.07 33.93 17.55
C LEU A 293 10.31 33.15 17.11
N GLY A 294 10.65 33.23 15.82
CA GLY A 294 11.87 32.63 15.27
C GLY A 294 11.81 31.11 15.09
N ARG A 295 10.62 30.54 14.88
CA ARG A 295 10.48 29.11 14.56
C ARG A 295 11.33 28.75 13.32
N PRO A 296 12.08 27.63 13.34
CA PRO A 296 12.85 27.20 12.18
C PRO A 296 11.97 27.00 10.94
N TYR A 297 12.52 27.34 9.77
CA TYR A 297 11.89 27.18 8.46
C TYR A 297 12.89 26.58 7.47
N GLY A 298 12.48 26.38 6.22
CA GLY A 298 13.19 25.61 5.21
C GLY A 298 14.60 26.11 4.94
N LEU A 299 15.55 25.18 4.81
CA LEU A 299 16.95 25.48 4.50
C LEU A 299 17.09 26.35 3.24
N PHE A 300 16.40 25.98 2.16
CA PHE A 300 16.43 26.71 0.89
C PHE A 300 15.59 27.97 0.88
N MET A 301 14.76 28.16 1.91
CA MET A 301 13.99 29.39 2.14
C MET A 301 14.75 30.39 3.01
N GLY A 302 16.00 30.08 3.41
CA GLY A 302 16.86 30.94 4.23
C GLY A 302 16.81 30.64 5.73
N GLY A 303 16.23 29.51 6.15
CA GLY A 303 16.01 29.16 7.57
C GLY A 303 17.19 28.48 8.26
N GLY A 304 18.28 28.26 7.53
CA GLY A 304 19.44 27.50 8.00
C GLY A 304 19.11 26.01 8.20
N GLY A 305 20.05 25.28 8.84
CA GLY A 305 19.96 23.82 8.99
C GLY A 305 19.07 23.32 10.14
N LYS A 306 18.47 24.20 10.94
CA LYS A 306 17.77 23.82 12.18
C LYS A 306 16.52 22.97 11.91
N LEU A 307 15.67 23.40 10.97
CA LEU A 307 14.46 22.65 10.64
C LEU A 307 14.82 21.30 10.02
N LEU A 308 15.74 21.28 9.04
CA LEU A 308 16.20 20.04 8.41
C LEU A 308 16.75 19.04 9.43
N ALA A 309 17.54 19.50 10.41
CA ALA A 309 18.03 18.65 11.48
C ALA A 309 16.88 18.06 12.32
N ALA A 310 15.86 18.86 12.64
CA ALA A 310 14.68 18.39 13.37
C ALA A 310 13.90 17.32 12.57
N GLN A 311 13.72 17.51 11.27
CA GLN A 311 13.06 16.54 10.37
C GLN A 311 13.86 15.22 10.28
N ILE A 312 15.19 15.29 10.24
CA ILE A 312 16.05 14.09 10.26
C ILE A 312 15.90 13.34 11.59
N VAL A 313 15.89 14.06 12.72
CA VAL A 313 15.66 13.46 14.03
C VAL A 313 14.28 12.80 14.10
N GLN A 314 13.24 13.46 13.57
CA GLN A 314 11.90 12.87 13.48
C GLN A 314 11.92 11.54 12.72
N ILE A 315 12.49 11.51 11.51
CA ILE A 315 12.63 10.30 10.69
C ILE A 315 13.30 9.16 11.48
N LEU A 316 14.40 9.46 12.18
CA LEU A 316 15.16 8.46 12.93
C LEU A 316 14.36 7.94 14.14
N VAL A 317 13.70 8.83 14.88
CA VAL A 317 12.89 8.48 16.05
C VAL A 317 11.70 7.63 15.64
N GLU A 318 10.96 8.05 14.60
CA GLU A 318 9.85 7.28 14.03
C GLU A 318 10.30 5.90 13.56
N SER A 319 11.38 5.84 12.78
CA SER A 319 11.90 4.59 12.26
C SER A 319 12.29 3.63 13.37
N ARG A 320 12.99 4.12 14.40
CA ARG A 320 13.41 3.33 15.57
C ARG A 320 12.20 2.86 16.39
N TRP A 321 11.23 3.73 16.62
CA TRP A 321 10.03 3.40 17.40
C TRP A 321 9.19 2.33 16.70
N VAL A 322 8.87 2.53 15.42
CA VAL A 322 8.05 1.60 14.64
C VAL A 322 8.79 0.28 14.44
N THR A 323 10.10 0.31 14.19
CA THR A 323 10.92 -0.90 14.12
C THR A 323 10.90 -1.68 15.44
N ALA A 324 11.06 -1.02 16.59
CA ALA A 324 11.08 -1.69 17.88
C ALA A 324 9.72 -2.32 18.22
N THR A 325 8.62 -1.66 17.85
CA THR A 325 7.26 -2.10 18.17
C THR A 325 6.73 -3.11 17.14
N MET A 326 6.68 -2.75 15.86
CA MET A 326 6.13 -3.58 14.79
C MET A 326 7.08 -4.69 14.37
N GLY A 327 8.39 -4.44 14.36
CA GLY A 327 9.37 -5.51 14.14
C GLY A 327 9.26 -6.60 15.21
N LEU A 328 9.10 -6.23 16.48
CA LEU A 328 8.87 -7.20 17.56
C LEU A 328 7.53 -7.94 17.39
N LEU A 329 6.44 -7.23 17.10
CA LEU A 329 5.13 -7.83 16.89
C LEU A 329 5.17 -8.88 15.77
N PHE A 330 5.60 -8.48 14.57
CA PHE A 330 5.66 -9.38 13.42
C PHE A 330 6.63 -10.54 13.67
N TYR A 331 7.73 -10.31 14.37
CA TYR A 331 8.66 -11.37 14.76
C TYR A 331 8.00 -12.41 15.68
N LEU A 332 7.26 -11.96 16.70
CA LEU A 332 6.53 -12.85 17.63
C LEU A 332 5.44 -13.63 16.88
N LEU A 333 4.65 -12.96 16.03
CA LEU A 333 3.61 -13.61 15.22
C LEU A 333 4.19 -14.68 14.28
N ASN A 334 5.32 -14.37 13.64
CA ASN A 334 6.02 -15.32 12.79
C ASN A 334 6.56 -16.51 13.60
N LYS A 335 7.13 -16.27 14.79
CA LYS A 335 7.60 -17.34 15.69
C LYS A 335 6.47 -18.25 16.16
N MET A 336 5.27 -17.69 16.36
CA MET A 336 4.06 -18.44 16.72
C MET A 336 3.40 -19.13 15.51
N LYS A 337 3.93 -18.95 14.29
CA LYS A 337 3.37 -19.46 13.02
C LYS A 337 1.94 -18.97 12.75
N LEU A 338 1.64 -17.73 13.16
CA LEU A 338 0.34 -17.09 12.96
C LEU A 338 0.34 -16.08 11.82
N LEU A 339 1.53 -15.65 11.35
CA LEU A 339 1.64 -14.57 10.36
C LEU A 339 1.33 -15.03 8.94
N ARG A 340 1.83 -16.20 8.52
CA ARG A 340 1.71 -16.69 7.14
C ARG A 340 0.84 -17.94 7.05
N VAL A 341 -0.03 -17.99 6.05
CA VAL A 341 -0.83 -19.17 5.73
C VAL A 341 0.02 -20.33 5.19
N SER A 342 -0.56 -21.53 5.12
CA SER A 342 0.14 -22.68 4.53
C SER A 342 0.41 -22.45 3.04
N ARG A 343 1.46 -23.09 2.50
CA ARG A 343 1.78 -22.98 1.07
C ARG A 343 0.63 -23.44 0.18
N ASP A 344 -0.06 -24.50 0.59
CA ASP A 344 -1.20 -25.03 -0.17
C ASP A 344 -2.37 -24.05 -0.15
N ASP A 345 -2.62 -23.38 1.00
CA ASP A 345 -3.63 -22.33 1.09
C ASP A 345 -3.25 -21.10 0.24
N GLU A 346 -1.97 -20.70 0.24
CA GLU A 346 -1.47 -19.56 -0.54
C GLU A 346 -1.64 -19.78 -2.05
N VAL A 347 -1.35 -21.00 -2.53
CA VAL A 347 -1.49 -21.37 -3.95
C VAL A 347 -2.96 -21.53 -4.34
N ALA A 348 -3.81 -22.06 -3.45
CA ALA A 348 -5.25 -22.20 -3.69
C ALA A 348 -6.01 -20.85 -3.65
N GLY A 349 -5.46 -19.85 -2.97
CA GLY A 349 -6.06 -18.54 -2.78
C GLY A 349 -6.85 -18.41 -1.47
N MET A 350 -6.73 -17.25 -0.82
CA MET A 350 -7.37 -17.00 0.48
C MET A 350 -8.89 -16.90 0.41
N ASP A 351 -9.44 -16.46 -0.72
CA ASP A 351 -10.89 -16.42 -0.94
C ASP A 351 -11.51 -17.82 -0.75
N MET A 352 -10.92 -18.83 -1.41
CA MET A 352 -11.38 -20.21 -1.34
C MET A 352 -11.09 -20.89 -0.01
N THR A 353 -9.94 -20.60 0.60
CA THR A 353 -9.45 -21.31 1.78
C THR A 353 -9.91 -20.69 3.10
N ARG A 354 -10.19 -19.38 3.11
CA ARG A 354 -10.54 -18.61 4.33
C ARG A 354 -11.87 -17.88 4.25
N HIS A 355 -12.39 -17.56 3.05
CA HIS A 355 -13.62 -16.80 2.89
C HIS A 355 -14.79 -17.59 2.27
N GLY A 356 -14.61 -18.89 2.04
CA GLY A 356 -15.70 -19.82 1.72
C GLY A 356 -16.22 -19.75 0.28
N GLY A 357 -15.51 -19.08 -0.64
CA GLY A 357 -15.90 -19.03 -2.06
C GLY A 357 -15.11 -18.02 -2.87
N PHE A 358 -15.40 -17.92 -4.16
CA PHE A 358 -14.76 -16.95 -5.05
C PHE A 358 -15.35 -15.55 -4.85
N ALA A 359 -14.49 -14.52 -4.85
CA ALA A 359 -14.94 -13.13 -4.84
C ALA A 359 -15.75 -12.73 -6.09
N TYR A 360 -15.55 -13.44 -7.20
CA TYR A 360 -16.23 -13.22 -8.48
C TYR A 360 -16.81 -14.53 -9.01
N ALA A 361 -18.02 -14.48 -9.56
CA ALA A 361 -18.50 -15.53 -10.43
C ALA A 361 -17.78 -15.40 -11.77
N TYR A 362 -16.81 -16.26 -12.04
CA TYR A 362 -16.28 -16.42 -13.39
C TYR A 362 -17.41 -17.05 -14.22
N HIS A 363 -18.11 -16.22 -15.00
CA HIS A 363 -18.98 -16.74 -16.04
C HIS A 363 -18.08 -17.18 -17.19
N ASP A 364 -18.14 -18.47 -17.54
CA ASP A 364 -17.46 -19.08 -18.69
C ASP A 364 -18.03 -18.56 -20.04
N GLU A 365 -18.28 -17.26 -20.18
CA GLU A 365 -18.69 -16.66 -21.46
C GLU A 365 -17.51 -16.53 -22.44
N ASP A 366 -16.26 -16.63 -21.95
CA ASP A 366 -15.07 -16.60 -22.80
C ASP A 366 -14.76 -17.94 -23.50
N ASP A 367 -15.40 -19.05 -23.10
CA ASP A 367 -15.17 -20.37 -23.71
C ASP A 367 -16.01 -20.61 -24.99
N GLN A 368 -16.87 -19.66 -25.37
CA GLN A 368 -17.51 -19.65 -26.70
C GLN A 368 -16.60 -19.06 -27.80
N SER A 369 -15.51 -18.40 -27.44
CA SER A 369 -14.57 -17.82 -28.42
C SER A 369 -13.67 -18.86 -29.11
N ILE A 370 -13.65 -20.12 -28.64
CA ILE A 370 -12.88 -21.22 -29.24
C ILE A 370 -13.72 -22.07 -30.23
N LYS A 371 -15.00 -21.72 -30.50
CA LYS A 371 -15.81 -22.42 -31.53
C LYS A 371 -15.92 -21.74 -32.90
N HIS A 372 -15.32 -20.57 -33.08
CA HIS A 372 -15.12 -19.99 -34.43
C HIS A 372 -13.63 -19.79 -34.68
N ALA A 373 -12.90 -20.89 -34.76
CA ALA A 373 -11.63 -20.91 -35.44
C ALA A 373 -11.87 -20.46 -36.88
N TYR A 374 -11.50 -19.22 -37.18
CA TYR A 374 -11.26 -18.75 -38.54
C TYR A 374 -10.27 -19.76 -39.14
N MET A 375 -10.74 -20.64 -40.02
CA MET A 375 -9.85 -21.49 -40.81
C MET A 375 -9.03 -20.57 -41.71
N MET A 376 -7.84 -20.19 -41.26
CA MET A 376 -6.83 -19.59 -42.10
C MET A 376 -6.44 -20.62 -43.15
N ARG A 377 -6.97 -20.44 -44.37
CA ARG A 377 -6.60 -21.24 -45.53
C ARG A 377 -5.11 -21.01 -45.81
N LYS A 378 -4.31 -22.06 -45.70
CA LYS A 378 -2.90 -22.05 -46.09
C LYS A 378 -2.81 -21.66 -47.56
N ILE A 379 -2.21 -20.51 -47.87
CA ILE A 379 -1.86 -20.13 -49.25
C ILE A 379 -0.59 -20.89 -49.59
N GLU A 380 -0.73 -21.96 -50.37
CA GLU A 380 0.41 -22.65 -51.00
C GLU A 380 0.75 -21.95 -52.33
N PRO A 381 2.03 -21.95 -52.75
CA PRO A 381 2.45 -21.30 -53.99
C PRO A 381 1.86 -22.02 -55.20
N ASN A 382 1.21 -21.24 -56.07
CA ASN A 382 0.50 -21.71 -57.25
C ASN A 382 1.49 -22.29 -58.27
N ILE A 383 1.52 -23.62 -58.42
CA ILE A 383 2.09 -24.27 -59.61
C ILE A 383 0.92 -24.55 -60.54
N GLU A 384 0.59 -23.58 -61.40
CA GLU A 384 -0.28 -23.80 -62.55
C GLU A 384 0.57 -24.13 -63.78
N THR A 385 0.47 -25.38 -64.22
CA THR A 385 0.80 -25.79 -65.58
C THR A 385 -0.16 -25.13 -66.57
N PRO A 386 0.30 -24.54 -67.69
CA PRO A 386 -0.55 -23.74 -68.57
C PRO A 386 -1.42 -24.62 -69.48
N PRO A 387 -2.63 -24.17 -69.87
CA PRO A 387 -3.39 -24.81 -70.93
C PRO A 387 -2.81 -24.43 -72.29
N ALA A 388 -2.77 -25.40 -73.19
CA ALA A 388 -2.41 -25.21 -74.59
C ALA A 388 -3.43 -24.30 -75.27
N ASN A 389 -2.99 -23.15 -75.78
CA ASN A 389 -3.26 -22.69 -77.15
C ASN A 389 -2.61 -21.31 -77.40
N LEU A 390 -1.68 -21.30 -78.35
CA LEU A 390 -1.08 -20.10 -78.93
C LEU A 390 -2.04 -19.44 -79.93
N SER A 391 -2.20 -18.13 -79.83
CA SER A 391 -2.43 -17.25 -80.98
C SER A 391 -1.92 -15.84 -80.67
N LEU A 392 -0.77 -15.48 -81.26
CA LEU A 392 -0.25 -14.10 -81.39
C LEU A 392 -0.95 -13.45 -82.59
N PRO A 393 -1.35 -12.17 -82.51
CA PRO A 393 -0.53 -11.07 -83.08
C PRO A 393 -0.72 -9.75 -82.27
N SER A 394 -0.07 -8.60 -82.48
CA SER A 394 0.94 -8.07 -83.40
C SER A 394 1.50 -6.81 -82.72
N VAL A 395 2.77 -6.52 -82.98
CA VAL A 395 3.44 -5.25 -82.69
C VAL A 395 2.81 -4.14 -83.52
N ASP A 396 2.62 -2.95 -82.93
CA ASP A 396 2.67 -1.70 -83.69
C ASP A 396 3.38 -0.60 -82.87
N VAL A 397 4.13 0.18 -83.63
CA VAL A 397 5.19 1.19 -83.39
C VAL A 397 4.99 2.17 -82.24
#